data_AF-A0A2N2A1L9-F1
#
_entry.id   AF-A0A2N2A1L9-F1
#
_cell.length_a   1.000
_cell.length_b   1.000
_cell.length_c   1.000
_cell.angle_alpha   90.00
_cell.angle_beta   90.00
_cell.angle_gamma   90.00
#
_symmetry.space_group_name_H-M   'P 1'
#
loop_
_entity.id
_entity.type
_entity.pdbx_description
1 polymer ?
#
loop_
_entity_poly.entity_id
_entity_poly.type
_entity_poly.pdbx_seq_one_letter_code
_entity_poly.pdbx_strand_id
1 'polypeptide(L)'
;MIETFVCPKCKDVFSKETKKPLDGPACPTCNLPMHYMGITADTWQNLTHDEKASLKEKMLEDYKSPQTIYLSRMSNDIHTIRNVVIFFLVVFLCSGILRSIFASLN
;
A
#
# COMPACT_ATOMS: atom_id res chain seq x y z
N MET A 1 27.99 -4.27 -10.47
CA MET A 1 27.25 -5.09 -9.49
C MET A 1 25.93 -5.44 -10.15
N ILE A 2 25.69 -6.73 -10.39
CA ILE A 2 24.48 -7.19 -11.08
C ILE A 2 23.39 -7.34 -10.03
N GLU A 3 22.38 -6.51 -10.08
CA GLU A 3 21.25 -6.51 -9.15
C GLU A 3 20.14 -7.44 -9.67
N THR A 4 19.36 -8.02 -8.75
CA THR A 4 18.22 -8.88 -9.11
C THR A 4 16.89 -8.21 -8.80
N PHE A 5 15.97 -8.39 -9.74
CA PHE A 5 14.64 -7.80 -9.71
C PHE A 5 13.60 -8.89 -9.93
N VAL A 6 12.49 -8.82 -9.20
CA VAL A 6 11.35 -9.72 -9.35
C VAL A 6 10.16 -8.98 -9.94
N CYS A 7 9.52 -9.59 -10.93
CA CYS A 7 8.25 -9.08 -11.44
C CYS A 7 7.12 -9.55 -10.52
N PRO A 8 6.31 -8.65 -9.94
CA PRO A 8 5.20 -9.04 -9.06
C PRO A 8 4.07 -9.77 -9.80
N LYS A 9 3.93 -9.55 -11.11
CA LYS A 9 2.87 -10.16 -11.93
C LYS A 9 3.32 -11.48 -12.56
N CYS A 10 4.52 -11.51 -13.12
CA CYS A 10 5.05 -12.68 -13.82
C CYS A 10 5.79 -13.66 -12.90
N LYS A 11 6.23 -13.22 -11.70
CA LYS A 11 7.07 -13.99 -10.77
C LYS A 11 8.46 -14.39 -11.33
N ASP A 12 8.77 -13.85 -12.50
CA ASP A 12 10.06 -13.97 -13.15
C ASP A 12 11.09 -13.09 -12.47
N VAL A 13 12.31 -13.61 -12.36
CA VAL A 13 13.46 -12.90 -11.78
C VAL A 13 14.40 -12.53 -12.92
N PHE A 14 14.77 -11.26 -12.96
CA PHE A 14 15.69 -10.73 -13.95
C PHE A 14 16.89 -10.11 -13.24
N SER A 15 18.07 -10.40 -13.78
CA SER A 15 19.32 -9.82 -13.32
C SER A 15 19.74 -8.74 -14.30
N LYS A 16 19.99 -7.52 -13.83
CA LYS A 16 20.47 -6.42 -14.68
C LYS A 16 21.54 -5.62 -13.95
N GLU A 17 22.51 -5.12 -14.72
CA GLU A 17 23.43 -4.12 -14.23
C GLU A 17 22.74 -2.76 -14.18
N THR A 18 22.43 -2.32 -12.97
CA THR A 18 21.84 -1.01 -12.68
C THR A 18 22.89 -0.13 -12.01
N LYS A 19 23.06 1.10 -12.51
CA LYS A 19 23.94 2.12 -11.90
C LYS A 19 23.28 2.81 -10.70
N LYS A 20 21.96 2.64 -10.53
CA LYS A 20 21.16 3.21 -9.44
C LYS A 20 20.13 2.17 -8.98
N PRO A 21 20.02 1.88 -7.67
CA PRO A 21 19.12 0.86 -7.13
C PRO A 21 17.64 1.24 -7.14
N LEU A 22 17.29 2.49 -7.47
CA LEU A 22 15.94 3.04 -7.38
C LEU A 22 15.12 2.95 -8.69
N ASP A 23 15.78 2.88 -9.84
CA ASP A 23 15.10 2.75 -11.14
C ASP A 23 15.13 1.28 -11.58
N GLY A 24 14.21 0.49 -11.02
CA GLY A 24 14.02 -0.90 -11.42
C GLY A 24 13.66 -1.00 -12.92
N PRO A 25 14.23 -1.96 -13.68
CA PRO A 25 13.85 -2.15 -15.07
C PRO A 25 12.37 -2.52 -15.21
N ALA A 26 11.76 -2.17 -16.34
CA ALA A 26 10.43 -2.66 -16.67
C ALA A 26 10.50 -4.14 -17.08
N CYS A 27 9.53 -4.94 -16.64
CA CYS A 27 9.42 -6.34 -17.03
C CYS A 27 9.09 -6.43 -18.54
N PRO A 28 9.84 -7.23 -19.34
CA PRO A 28 9.61 -7.33 -20.79
C PRO A 28 8.24 -7.94 -21.14
N THR A 29 7.65 -8.73 -20.24
CA THR A 29 6.40 -9.45 -20.48
C THR A 29 5.16 -8.60 -20.16
N CYS A 30 5.21 -7.81 -19.10
CA CYS A 30 4.04 -7.09 -18.60
C CYS A 30 4.22 -5.57 -18.49
N ASN A 31 5.41 -5.06 -18.82
CA ASN A 31 5.78 -3.65 -18.77
C ASN A 31 5.55 -2.97 -17.39
N LEU A 32 5.43 -3.77 -16.32
CA LEU A 32 5.35 -3.27 -14.96
C LEU A 32 6.76 -3.01 -14.40
N PRO A 33 6.90 -2.01 -13.49
CA PRO A 33 8.14 -1.80 -12.76
C PRO A 33 8.46 -3.04 -11.92
N MET A 34 9.69 -3.53 -12.06
CA MET A 34 10.15 -4.68 -11.29
C MET A 34 10.62 -4.24 -9.90
N HIS A 35 10.40 -5.10 -8.90
CA HIS A 35 10.82 -4.83 -7.54
C HIS A 35 12.24 -5.30 -7.30
N TYR A 36 13.08 -4.44 -6.74
CA TYR A 36 14.44 -4.80 -6.36
C TYR A 36 14.41 -5.81 -5.19
N MET A 37 15.14 -6.91 -5.31
CA MET A 37 15.17 -7.99 -4.31
C MET A 37 16.19 -7.74 -3.19
N GLY A 38 16.99 -6.67 -3.24
CA GLY A 38 18.00 -6.41 -2.20
C GLY A 38 19.23 -7.32 -2.25
N ILE A 39 19.36 -8.15 -3.28
CA ILE A 39 20.46 -9.11 -3.44
C ILE A 39 21.04 -9.07 -4.87
N THR A 40 22.28 -9.53 -5.02
CA THR A 40 22.95 -9.61 -6.32
C THR A 40 22.60 -10.89 -7.08
N ALA A 41 22.89 -10.91 -8.38
CA ALA A 41 22.74 -12.09 -9.21
C ALA A 41 23.58 -13.28 -8.71
N ASP A 42 24.79 -13.03 -8.20
CA ASP A 42 25.65 -14.06 -7.63
C ASP A 42 25.02 -14.70 -6.38
N THR A 43 24.47 -13.87 -5.48
CA THR A 43 23.74 -14.35 -4.31
C THR A 43 22.53 -15.16 -4.75
N TRP A 44 21.74 -14.66 -5.70
CA TRP A 44 20.58 -15.37 -6.24
C TRP A 44 20.95 -16.73 -6.83
N GLN A 45 22.05 -16.84 -7.58
CA GLN A 45 22.48 -18.12 -8.14
C GLN A 45 22.88 -19.13 -7.06
N ASN A 46 23.56 -18.68 -6.01
CA ASN A 46 24.04 -19.51 -4.90
C ASN A 46 22.93 -19.97 -3.94
N LEU A 47 21.73 -19.37 -3.98
CA LEU A 47 20.61 -19.82 -3.16
C LEU A 47 20.06 -21.17 -3.64
N THR A 48 19.62 -21.98 -2.68
CA THR A 48 18.89 -23.23 -2.92
C THR A 48 17.50 -22.95 -3.52
N HIS A 49 16.86 -23.99 -4.05
CA HIS A 49 15.52 -23.88 -4.61
C HIS A 49 14.49 -23.37 -3.59
N ASP A 50 14.59 -23.83 -2.34
CA ASP A 50 13.66 -23.47 -1.26
C ASP A 50 13.89 -22.02 -0.78
N GLU A 51 15.15 -21.59 -0.70
CA GLU A 51 15.49 -20.19 -0.41
C GLU A 51 15.02 -19.24 -1.52
N LYS A 52 15.13 -19.65 -2.79
CA LYS A 52 14.60 -18.88 -3.92
C LYS A 52 13.08 -18.74 -3.85
N ALA A 53 12.37 -19.81 -3.49
CA ALA A 53 10.92 -19.80 -3.36
C ALA A 53 10.45 -18.88 -2.23
N SER A 54 11.03 -19.03 -1.04
CA SER A 54 10.73 -18.20 0.14
C SER A 54 11.06 -16.72 -0.08
N LEU A 55 12.18 -16.42 -0.74
CA LEU A 55 12.54 -15.02 -1.04
C LEU A 55 11.57 -14.38 -2.04
N LYS A 56 11.15 -15.12 -3.07
CA LYS A 56 10.12 -14.63 -4.01
C LYS A 56 8.81 -14.34 -3.29
N GLU A 57 8.36 -15.25 -2.44
CA GLU A 57 7.12 -15.11 -1.67
C GLU A 57 7.17 -13.89 -0.74
N LYS A 58 8.26 -13.73 0.01
CA LYS A 58 8.48 -12.57 0.87
C LYS A 58 8.43 -11.25 0.11
N MET A 59 9.06 -11.18 -1.07
CA MET A 59 9.06 -9.96 -1.91
C MET A 59 7.68 -9.67 -2.52
N LEU A 60 6.94 -10.73 -2.90
CA LEU A 60 5.57 -10.62 -3.38
C LEU A 60 4.60 -10.15 -2.28
N GLU A 61 4.80 -10.61 -1.05
CA GLU A 61 4.02 -10.19 0.11
C GLU A 61 4.30 -8.72 0.47
N ASP A 62 5.57 -8.32 0.49
CA ASP A 62 5.98 -6.93 0.72
C ASP A 62 5.42 -6.00 -0.37
N TYR A 63 5.38 -6.46 -1.63
CA TYR A 63 4.71 -5.77 -2.76
C TYR A 63 3.18 -5.76 -2.69
N LYS A 64 2.55 -6.69 -1.96
CA LYS A 64 1.10 -6.68 -1.74
C LYS A 64 0.71 -5.69 -0.62
N SER A 65 1.63 -5.43 0.31
CA SER A 65 1.48 -4.48 1.42
C SER A 65 1.36 -2.98 1.08
N PRO A 66 1.77 -2.44 -0.09
CA PRO A 66 1.55 -1.04 -0.42
C PRO A 66 0.06 -0.70 -0.47
N GLN A 67 -0.81 -1.65 -0.84
CA GLN A 67 -2.26 -1.44 -0.81
C GLN A 67 -2.83 -1.42 0.62
N THR A 68 -2.24 -2.14 1.57
CA THR A 68 -2.70 -2.12 2.96
C THR A 68 -2.28 -0.83 3.68
N ILE A 69 -1.20 -0.17 3.24
CA ILE A 69 -0.80 1.14 3.78
C ILE A 69 -1.83 2.23 3.45
N TYR A 70 -2.40 2.24 2.23
CA TYR A 70 -3.45 3.19 1.87
C TYR A 70 -4.78 2.91 2.59
N LEU A 71 -5.17 1.64 2.73
CA LEU A 71 -6.38 1.25 3.46
C LEU A 71 -6.29 1.56 4.97
N SER A 72 -5.12 1.37 5.58
CA SER A 72 -4.90 1.67 7.01
C SER A 72 -4.99 3.16 7.30
N ARG A 73 -4.52 4.01 6.37
CA ARG A 73 -4.64 5.48 6.49
C ARG A 73 -6.10 5.93 6.40
N MET A 74 -6.89 5.37 5.48
CA MET A 74 -8.33 5.65 5.37
C MET A 74 -9.13 5.18 6.59
N SER A 75 -8.70 4.12 7.27
CA SER A 75 -9.39 3.60 8.45
C SER A 75 -9.38 4.57 9.64
N ASN A 76 -8.29 5.32 9.84
CA ASN A 76 -8.22 6.35 10.89
C ASN A 76 -9.10 7.58 10.60
N ASP A 77 -9.40 7.87 9.33
CA ASP A 77 -10.27 8.98 8.96
C ASP A 77 -11.76 8.67 9.22
N ILE A 78 -12.16 7.40 9.17
CA ILE A 78 -13.56 6.97 9.38
C ILE A 78 -14.05 7.28 10.80
N HIS A 79 -13.21 7.10 11.82
CA HIS A 79 -13.60 7.36 13.21
C HIS A 79 -13.78 8.86 13.48
N THR A 80 -12.89 9.68 12.92
CA THR A 80 -12.94 11.15 13.06
C THR A 80 -14.15 11.72 12.32
N ILE A 81 -14.40 11.28 11.09
CA ILE A 81 -15.57 11.71 10.30
C ILE A 81 -16.87 11.32 11.00
N ARG A 82 -16.97 10.11 11.55
CA ARG A 82 -18.16 9.66 12.29
C ARG A 82 -18.48 10.55 13.49
N ASN A 83 -17.48 10.93 14.27
CA ASN A 83 -17.69 11.78 15.45
C ASN A 83 -18.10 13.21 15.08
N VAL A 84 -17.50 13.77 14.02
CA VAL A 84 -17.86 15.10 13.51
C VAL A 84 -19.29 15.13 13.00
N VAL A 85 -19.71 14.13 12.22
CA VAL A 85 -21.09 14.03 11.69
C VAL A 85 -22.12 13.91 12.82
N ILE A 86 -21.84 13.09 13.84
CA ILE A 86 -22.73 12.94 15.01
C ILE A 86 -22.86 14.27 15.77
N PHE A 87 -21.75 14.97 16.00
CA PHE A 87 -21.76 16.26 16.69
C PHE A 87 -22.64 17.29 15.98
N PHE A 88 -22.49 17.44 14.66
CA PHE A 88 -23.33 18.36 13.88
C PHE A 88 -24.81 17.97 13.90
N LEU A 89 -25.15 16.69 13.79
CA LEU A 89 -26.54 16.23 13.85
C LEU A 89 -27.21 16.58 15.20
N VAL A 90 -26.49 16.38 16.31
CA VAL A 90 -27.01 16.74 17.64
C VAL A 90 -27.22 18.25 17.77
N VAL A 91 -26.25 19.05 17.33
CA VAL A 91 -26.35 20.51 17.37
C VAL A 91 -27.54 21.00 16.52
N PHE A 92 -27.74 20.48 15.31
CA PHE A 92 -28.88 20.84 14.47
C PHE A 92 -30.22 20.50 15.12
N LEU A 93 -30.34 19.32 15.75
CA LEU A 93 -31.57 18.92 16.45
C LEU A 93 -31.85 19.83 17.66
N CYS A 94 -30.85 20.09 18.50
CA CYS A 94 -31.00 21.00 19.65
C CYS A 94 -31.36 22.42 19.21
N SER A 95 -30.72 22.93 18.15
CA SER A 95 -31.02 24.25 17.58
C SER A 95 -32.45 24.34 17.04
N GLY A 96 -32.91 23.28 16.38
CA GLY A 96 -34.27 23.18 15.86
C GLY A 96 -35.32 23.16 16.97
N ILE A 97 -35.09 22.40 18.03
CA ILE A 97 -35.98 22.30 19.20
C ILE A 97 -36.02 23.64 19.96
N LEU A 98 -34.87 24.30 20.15
CA LEU A 98 -34.83 25.61 20.79
C LEU A 98 -35.59 26.66 19.98
N ARG A 99 -35.46 26.64 18.65
CA ARG A 99 -36.23 27.53 17.76
C ARG A 99 -37.73 27.25 17.79
N SER A 100 -38.15 25.99 17.85
CA SER A 100 -39.59 25.66 17.91
C SER A 100 -40.21 26.06 19.25
N ILE A 101 -39.48 25.91 20.36
CA ILE A 101 -39.93 26.37 21.69
C ILE A 101 -40.05 27.90 21.71
N PHE A 102 -39.04 28.63 21.23
CA PHE A 102 -39.10 30.10 21.17
C PHE A 102 -40.20 30.61 20.24
N ALA A 103 -40.46 29.94 19.11
CA ALA A 103 -41.56 30.29 18.20
C ALA A 103 -42.95 29.99 18.77
N SER A 104 -43.06 29.11 19.78
CA SER A 104 -44.33 28.79 20.45
C SER A 104 -44.61 29.70 21.65
N LEU A 105 -43.62 30.42 22.16
CA LEU A 105 -43.70 31.29 23.33
C LEU A 105 -43.93 32.78 22.98
N ASN A 106 -43.87 33.12 21.70
CA ASN A 106 -44.07 34.46 21.16
C ASN A 106 -45.24 34.47 20.18
#